data_AF-A0A1Y6KQA5-F1
#
_entry.id   AF-A0A1Y6KQA5-F1
#
_cell.length_a   1.000
_cell.length_b   1.000
_cell.length_c   1.000
_cell.angle_alpha   90.00
_cell.angle_beta   90.00
_cell.angle_gamma   90.00
#
_symmetry.space_group_name_H-M   'P 1'
#
loop_
_entity.id
_entity.type
_entity.pdbx_description
1 polymer ?
#
loop_
_entity_poly.entity_id
_entity_poly.type
_entity_poly.pdbx_seq_one_letter_code
_entity_poly.pdbx_strand_id
1 'polypeptide(L)'
;MADADLDAVIRQLAKQQNKTILAAAKKRKDRFNGLAMKAKDKDAKERFKMLAREAVEQANAAARRLLISADNVADSYARAMRQAAAAELPKTIEKKADKPADAAAAKPSGKAAKKVTKQAPAKAAAKKAAKAKG
;
A
#
# COMPACT_ATOMS: atom_id res chain seq x y z
N MET A 1 -32.91 -4.21 -13.70
CA MET A 1 -31.85 -3.60 -12.86
C MET A 1 -30.83 -4.69 -12.66
N ALA A 2 -29.65 -4.61 -13.29
CA ALA A 2 -28.59 -5.55 -12.98
C ALA A 2 -28.17 -5.26 -11.53
N ASP A 3 -28.35 -6.22 -10.64
CA ASP A 3 -27.76 -6.18 -9.31
C ASP A 3 -26.31 -5.74 -9.45
N ALA A 4 -25.91 -4.73 -8.67
CA ALA A 4 -24.57 -4.18 -8.78
C ALA A 4 -23.56 -5.32 -8.62
N ASP A 5 -22.75 -5.57 -9.66
CA ASP A 5 -21.67 -6.54 -9.60
C ASP A 5 -20.80 -6.22 -8.37
N LEU A 6 -20.36 -7.28 -7.67
CA LEU A 6 -19.75 -7.15 -6.35
C LEU A 6 -18.49 -6.27 -6.39
N ASP A 7 -17.81 -6.19 -7.54
CA ASP A 7 -16.69 -5.29 -7.79
C ASP A 7 -17.09 -3.80 -7.70
N ALA A 8 -18.25 -3.41 -8.24
CA ALA A 8 -18.81 -2.07 -8.14
C ALA A 8 -19.18 -1.72 -6.70
N VAL A 9 -19.75 -2.70 -5.95
CA VAL A 9 -20.05 -2.54 -4.51
C VAL A 9 -18.78 -2.30 -3.71
N ILE A 10 -17.70 -3.05 -3.97
CA ILE A 10 -16.40 -2.88 -3.31
C ILE A 10 -15.86 -1.46 -3.54
N ARG A 11 -15.86 -0.97 -4.79
CA ARG A 11 -15.38 0.38 -5.12
C ARG A 11 -16.25 1.46 -4.46
N GLN A 12 -17.57 1.28 -4.45
CA GLN A 12 -18.49 2.23 -3.84
C GLN A 12 -18.32 2.31 -2.32
N LEU A 13 -18.21 1.16 -1.65
CA LEU A 13 -17.97 1.10 -0.21
C LEU A 13 -16.66 1.81 0.16
N ALA A 14 -15.58 1.56 -0.59
CA ALA A 14 -14.30 2.23 -0.36
C ALA A 14 -14.38 3.75 -0.50
N LYS A 15 -15.13 4.25 -1.51
CA LYS A 15 -15.38 5.69 -1.67
C LYS A 15 -16.18 6.28 -0.50
N GLN A 16 -17.18 5.55 0.01
CA GLN A 16 -17.94 5.97 1.18
C GLN A 16 -17.04 6.03 2.43
N GLN A 17 -16.24 4.99 2.68
CA GLN A 17 -15.32 4.95 3.80
C GLN A 17 -14.23 6.03 3.71
N ASN A 18 -13.74 6.33 2.50
CA ASN A 18 -12.77 7.42 2.29
C ASN A 18 -13.32 8.76 2.79
N LYS A 19 -14.58 9.10 2.46
CA LYS A 19 -15.24 10.32 2.96
C LYS A 19 -15.28 10.34 4.50
N THR A 20 -15.63 9.21 5.12
CA THR A 20 -15.68 9.08 6.58
C THR A 20 -14.30 9.28 7.22
N ILE A 21 -13.24 8.69 6.65
CA ILE A 21 -11.86 8.86 7.13
C ILE A 21 -11.43 10.32 7.06
N LEU A 22 -11.68 11.00 5.93
CA LEU A 22 -11.32 12.41 5.77
C LEU A 22 -12.11 13.32 6.73
N ALA A 23 -13.40 13.05 6.93
CA ALA A 23 -14.22 13.78 7.89
C ALA A 23 -13.71 13.60 9.33
N ALA A 24 -13.35 12.38 9.73
CA ALA A 24 -12.76 12.11 11.04
C ALA A 24 -11.39 12.79 11.20
N ALA A 25 -10.57 12.79 10.15
CA ALA A 25 -9.29 13.48 10.14
C ALA A 25 -9.45 15.00 10.34
N LYS A 26 -10.43 15.61 9.67
CA LYS A 26 -10.76 17.03 9.84
C LYS A 26 -11.16 17.33 11.30
N LYS A 27 -12.06 16.54 11.89
CA LYS A 27 -12.42 16.68 13.31
C LYS A 27 -11.20 16.59 14.23
N ARG A 28 -10.26 15.67 13.94
CA ARG A 28 -9.02 15.51 14.71
C ARG A 28 -8.09 16.71 14.54
N LYS A 29 -7.94 17.24 13.32
CA LYS A 29 -7.20 18.47 13.02
C LYS A 29 -7.76 19.65 13.81
N ASP A 30 -9.07 19.83 13.77
CA ASP A 30 -9.74 20.95 14.42
C ASP A 30 -9.61 20.88 15.94
N ARG A 31 -9.67 19.66 16.52
CA ARG A 31 -9.36 19.44 17.94
C ARG A 31 -7.94 19.87 18.30
N PHE A 32 -6.92 19.46 17.53
CA PHE A 32 -5.54 19.86 17.80
C PHE A 32 -5.32 21.36 17.62
N ASN A 33 -5.94 21.98 16.61
CA ASN A 33 -5.90 23.43 16.45
C ASN A 33 -6.55 24.16 17.64
N GLY A 34 -7.67 23.66 18.16
CA GLY A 34 -8.30 24.20 19.36
C GLY A 34 -7.40 24.09 20.60
N LEU A 35 -6.65 22.99 20.74
CA LEU A 35 -5.64 22.84 21.80
C LEU A 35 -4.48 23.82 21.61
N ALA A 36 -4.02 24.03 20.37
CA ALA A 36 -2.98 25.00 20.05
C ALA A 36 -3.42 26.43 20.41
N MET A 37 -4.67 26.80 20.15
CA MET A 37 -5.19 28.13 20.50
C MET A 37 -5.25 28.36 22.02
N LYS A 38 -5.50 27.31 22.80
CA LYS A 38 -5.57 27.36 24.27
C LYS A 38 -4.20 27.27 24.95
N ALA A 39 -3.18 26.79 24.25
CA ALA A 39 -1.84 26.67 24.81
C ALA A 39 -1.25 28.05 25.10
N LYS A 40 -0.62 28.21 26.27
CA LYS A 40 0.10 29.45 26.63
C LYS A 40 1.54 29.41 26.13
N ASP A 41 2.15 28.24 26.18
CA ASP A 41 3.53 27.97 25.78
C ASP A 41 3.69 27.85 24.25
N LYS A 42 4.80 28.38 23.72
CA LYS A 42 5.09 28.39 22.28
C LYS A 42 5.40 26.99 21.73
N ASP A 43 6.16 26.19 22.45
CA ASP A 43 6.49 24.82 22.05
C ASP A 43 5.25 23.95 22.04
N ALA A 44 4.36 24.11 23.03
CA ALA A 44 3.08 23.41 23.07
C ALA A 44 2.20 23.78 21.85
N LYS A 45 2.13 25.07 21.47
CA LYS A 45 1.43 25.53 20.26
C LYS A 45 1.97 24.86 19.01
N GLU A 46 3.29 24.81 18.86
CA GLU A 46 3.95 24.23 17.70
C GLU A 46 3.72 22.71 17.62
N ARG A 47 3.84 22.00 18.74
CA ARG A 47 3.55 20.56 18.82
C ARG A 47 2.10 20.25 18.41
N PHE A 48 1.12 20.99 18.91
CA PHE A 48 -0.27 20.77 18.52
C PHE A 48 -0.53 21.09 17.04
N LYS A 49 0.11 22.12 16.47
CA LYS A 49 0.05 22.40 15.04
C LYS A 49 0.69 21.28 14.20
N MET A 50 1.81 20.71 14.65
CA MET A 50 2.41 19.55 13.99
C MET A 50 1.48 18.34 14.03
N LEU A 51 0.91 18.01 15.19
CA LEU A 51 -0.06 16.92 15.33
C LEU A 51 -1.31 17.11 14.45
N ALA A 52 -1.78 18.36 14.30
CA ALA A 52 -2.88 18.67 13.40
C ALA A 52 -2.54 18.35 11.93
N ARG A 53 -1.33 18.69 11.48
CA ARG A 53 -0.86 18.40 10.11
C ARG A 53 -0.68 16.90 9.90
N GLU A 54 0.01 16.25 10.83
CA GLU A 54 0.29 14.81 10.76
C GLU A 54 -1.00 13.98 10.74
N ALA A 55 -2.01 14.36 11.53
CA ALA A 55 -3.29 13.68 11.53
C ALA A 55 -3.98 13.69 10.15
N VAL A 56 -3.90 14.81 9.42
CA VAL A 56 -4.47 14.93 8.07
C VAL A 56 -3.62 14.16 7.06
N GLU A 57 -2.29 14.24 7.15
CA GLU A 57 -1.38 13.56 6.24
C GLU A 57 -1.48 12.03 6.33
N GLN A 58 -1.48 11.50 7.56
CA GLN A 58 -1.68 10.07 7.80
C GLN A 58 -3.05 9.59 7.32
N ALA A 59 -4.11 10.38 7.56
CA ALA A 59 -5.44 10.04 7.10
C ALA A 59 -5.55 10.04 5.57
N ASN A 60 -4.94 11.01 4.89
CA ASN A 60 -4.89 11.05 3.43
C ASN A 60 -4.13 9.84 2.87
N ALA A 61 -2.99 9.49 3.47
CA ALA A 61 -2.23 8.31 3.08
C ALA A 61 -3.04 7.03 3.28
N ALA A 62 -3.71 6.87 4.43
CA ALA A 62 -4.57 5.73 4.71
C ALA A 62 -5.76 5.64 3.74
N ALA A 63 -6.41 6.78 3.45
CA ALA A 63 -7.55 6.84 2.55
C ALA A 63 -7.15 6.49 1.10
N ARG A 64 -5.97 6.93 0.64
CA ARG A 64 -5.43 6.54 -0.68
C ARG A 64 -5.11 5.06 -0.74
N ARG A 65 -4.48 4.52 0.31
CA ARG A 65 -4.19 3.07 0.41
C ARG A 65 -5.47 2.25 0.37
N LEU A 66 -6.52 2.68 1.07
CA LEU A 66 -7.83 2.02 1.05
C LEU A 66 -8.41 1.94 -0.38
N LEU A 67 -8.37 3.04 -1.13
CA LEU A 67 -8.87 3.05 -2.51
C LEU A 67 -8.09 2.09 -3.40
N ILE A 68 -6.75 2.15 -3.36
CA ILE A 68 -5.89 1.26 -4.15
C ILE A 68 -6.16 -0.21 -3.80
N SER A 69 -6.28 -0.53 -2.52
CA SER A 69 -6.63 -1.88 -2.07
C SER A 69 -8.01 -2.30 -2.58
N ALA A 70 -9.00 -1.42 -2.55
CA ALA A 70 -10.33 -1.73 -3.04
C ALA A 70 -10.36 -1.96 -4.55
N ASP A 71 -9.65 -1.17 -5.35
CA ASP A 71 -9.54 -1.40 -6.79
C ASP A 71 -8.87 -2.74 -7.09
N ASN A 72 -7.77 -3.08 -6.39
CA ASN A 72 -7.10 -4.37 -6.54
C ASN A 72 -8.00 -5.55 -6.17
N VAL A 73 -8.80 -5.43 -5.11
CA VAL A 73 -9.76 -6.46 -4.69
C VAL A 73 -10.87 -6.61 -5.72
N ALA A 74 -11.45 -5.50 -6.18
CA ALA A 74 -12.47 -5.48 -7.23
C ALA A 74 -11.97 -6.13 -8.53
N ASP A 75 -10.77 -5.78 -8.98
CA ASP A 75 -10.18 -6.34 -10.21
C ASP A 75 -9.80 -7.83 -10.06
N SER A 76 -9.41 -8.26 -8.86
CA SER A 76 -9.13 -9.67 -8.59
C SER A 76 -10.41 -10.50 -8.60
N TYR A 77 -11.50 -9.96 -8.04
CA TYR A 77 -12.82 -10.58 -8.07
C TYR A 77 -13.35 -10.69 -9.50
N ALA A 78 -13.36 -9.58 -10.26
CA ALA A 78 -13.83 -9.58 -11.63
C ALA A 78 -13.03 -10.56 -12.52
N ARG A 79 -11.70 -10.66 -12.31
CA ARG A 79 -10.88 -11.66 -13.01
C ARG A 79 -11.25 -13.09 -12.63
N ALA A 80 -11.44 -13.38 -11.34
CA ALA A 80 -11.85 -14.71 -10.89
C ALA A 80 -13.20 -15.12 -11.50
N MET A 81 -14.18 -14.20 -11.56
CA MET A 81 -15.49 -14.47 -12.15
C MET A 81 -15.41 -14.69 -13.67
N ARG A 82 -14.57 -13.93 -14.40
CA ARG A 82 -14.32 -14.22 -15.82
C ARG A 82 -13.66 -15.58 -16.04
N GLN A 83 -12.72 -15.97 -15.18
CA GLN A 83 -12.08 -17.29 -15.27
C GLN A 83 -13.06 -18.42 -14.97
N ALA A 84 -13.93 -18.25 -13.97
CA ALA A 84 -14.99 -19.21 -13.66
C ALA A 84 -15.96 -19.36 -14.83
N ALA A 85 -16.45 -18.24 -15.39
CA ALA A 85 -17.32 -18.25 -16.57
C ALA A 85 -16.66 -18.93 -17.78
N ALA A 86 -15.37 -18.64 -18.03
CA ALA A 86 -14.61 -19.28 -19.10
C ALA A 86 -14.29 -20.77 -18.85
N ALA A 87 -14.36 -21.24 -17.61
CA ALA A 87 -14.19 -22.64 -17.25
C ALA A 87 -15.48 -23.45 -17.41
N GLU A 88 -16.65 -22.82 -17.23
CA GLU A 88 -17.96 -23.45 -17.44
C GLU A 88 -18.41 -23.50 -18.91
N LEU A 89 -17.83 -22.66 -19.76
CA LEU A 89 -17.96 -22.80 -21.22
C LEU A 89 -17.16 -24.05 -21.67
N PRO A 90 -17.79 -25.05 -22.32
CA PRO A 90 -17.08 -26.23 -22.80
C PRO A 90 -16.00 -25.75 -23.77
N LYS A 91 -14.73 -26.05 -23.42
CA LYS A 91 -13.57 -25.78 -24.27
C LYS A 91 -13.69 -26.63 -25.53
N THR A 92 -14.41 -26.11 -26.53
CA THR A 92 -14.28 -26.56 -27.91
C THR A 92 -12.86 -26.27 -28.35
N ILE A 93 -12.04 -27.31 -28.25
CA ILE A 93 -10.81 -27.63 -28.97
C ILE A 93 -10.37 -26.53 -29.96
N GLU A 94 -9.40 -25.73 -29.56
CA GLU A 94 -8.36 -25.26 -30.49
C GLU A 94 -6.99 -25.64 -29.91
N LYS A 95 -6.67 -26.93 -30.06
CA LYS A 95 -5.28 -27.33 -30.25
C LYS A 95 -4.82 -26.72 -31.58
N LYS A 96 -4.07 -25.63 -31.54
CA LYS A 96 -3.01 -25.42 -32.53
C LYS A 96 -1.68 -25.71 -31.86
N ALA A 97 -1.27 -26.96 -32.05
CA ALA A 97 0.12 -27.34 -32.03
C ALA A 97 0.81 -26.60 -33.19
N ASP A 98 1.84 -25.82 -32.87
CA ASP A 98 2.97 -25.64 -33.77
C ASP A 98 4.20 -25.28 -32.92
N LYS A 99 5.05 -26.28 -32.73
CA LYS A 99 6.50 -26.15 -32.59
C LYS A 99 7.07 -27.07 -33.67
N PRO A 100 8.18 -26.73 -34.34
CA PRO A 100 9.45 -26.58 -33.62
C PRO A 100 10.41 -25.50 -34.15
N ALA A 101 11.47 -25.30 -33.36
CA ALA A 101 12.76 -24.69 -33.69
C ALA A 101 12.81 -23.15 -33.85
N ASP A 102 13.26 -22.47 -32.79
CA ASP A 102 14.50 -21.72 -32.94
C ASP A 102 15.31 -21.79 -31.63
N ALA A 103 16.56 -22.18 -31.79
CA ALA A 103 17.55 -22.23 -30.73
C ALA A 103 18.23 -20.86 -30.68
N ALA A 104 17.81 -19.98 -29.77
CA ALA A 104 18.62 -18.85 -29.40
C ALA A 104 18.27 -18.31 -28.01
N ALA A 105 19.30 -18.35 -27.17
CA ALA A 105 19.60 -17.37 -26.14
C ALA A 105 18.75 -17.32 -24.85
N ALA A 106 19.50 -17.59 -23.77
CA ALA A 106 19.48 -16.90 -22.49
C ALA A 106 18.70 -17.53 -21.31
N LYS A 107 19.47 -18.34 -20.56
CA LYS A 107 19.59 -18.40 -19.08
C LYS A 107 18.38 -18.93 -18.28
N PRO A 108 18.49 -20.14 -17.69
CA PRO A 108 17.55 -20.59 -16.66
C PRO A 108 17.86 -19.93 -15.31
N SER A 109 16.86 -19.25 -14.77
CA SER A 109 16.75 -18.95 -13.35
C SER A 109 16.36 -20.20 -12.55
N GLY A 110 17.28 -20.72 -11.73
CA GLY A 110 17.07 -20.93 -10.29
C GLY A 110 16.46 -22.25 -9.74
N LYS A 111 17.26 -22.97 -8.91
CA LYS A 111 16.97 -23.50 -7.54
C LYS A 111 18.01 -24.61 -7.23
N ALA A 112 18.61 -24.77 -6.06
CA ALA A 112 18.11 -24.54 -4.70
C ALA A 112 19.24 -24.31 -3.67
N ALA A 113 18.91 -23.48 -2.67
CA ALA A 113 19.27 -23.55 -1.25
C ALA A 113 20.64 -24.11 -0.80
N LYS A 114 21.50 -23.23 -0.26
CA LYS A 114 22.10 -23.43 1.08
C LYS A 114 22.76 -22.14 1.62
N LYS A 115 22.13 -21.60 2.67
CA LYS A 115 22.71 -21.17 3.96
C LYS A 115 24.09 -20.46 3.96
N VAL A 116 24.07 -19.32 4.65
CA VAL A 116 25.17 -18.62 5.34
C VAL A 116 26.03 -17.67 4.50
N THR A 117 25.69 -16.38 4.54
CA THR A 117 26.73 -15.36 4.72
C THR A 117 26.19 -14.11 5.39
N LYS A 118 26.71 -13.89 6.58
CA LYS A 118 26.57 -12.71 7.44
C LYS A 118 27.43 -11.61 6.80
N GLN A 119 26.84 -10.56 6.24
CA GLN A 119 27.59 -9.34 5.91
C GLN A 119 27.17 -8.22 6.85
N ALA A 120 28.04 -7.99 7.83
CA ALA A 120 28.12 -6.74 8.55
C ALA A 120 28.63 -5.64 7.60
N PRO A 121 28.03 -4.44 7.60
CA PRO A 121 28.62 -3.29 6.91
C PRO A 121 29.80 -2.72 7.72
N ALA A 122 30.92 -2.55 7.01
CA ALA A 122 31.92 -1.50 7.21
C ALA A 122 32.49 -1.28 8.63
N LYS A 123 33.63 -1.92 8.93
CA LYS A 123 34.68 -1.29 9.74
C LYS A 123 35.42 -0.27 8.87
N ALA A 124 34.99 0.98 8.89
CA ALA A 124 35.89 2.13 8.74
C ALA A 124 35.86 2.87 10.07
N ALA A 125 36.84 2.53 10.91
CA ALA A 125 37.06 3.16 12.20
C ALA A 125 37.60 4.57 11.98
N ALA A 126 36.88 5.56 12.49
CA ALA A 126 37.45 6.81 12.96
C ALA A 126 36.62 7.35 14.13
N LYS A 127 36.63 6.57 15.23
CA LYS A 127 36.45 7.16 16.57
C LYS A 127 37.65 8.08 16.82
N LYS A 128 37.56 9.35 16.43
CA LYS A 128 38.10 10.45 17.24
C LYS A 128 37.00 10.87 18.21
N ALA A 129 36.71 10.00 19.17
CA ALA A 129 36.12 10.39 20.44
C ALA A 129 37.30 10.69 21.37
N ALA A 130 37.85 11.89 21.22
CA ALA A 130 38.56 12.56 22.28
C ALA A 130 37.78 13.85 22.54
N LYS A 131 37.44 14.06 23.82
CA LYS A 131 37.08 15.34 24.44
C LYS A 131 35.60 15.74 24.37
N ALA A 132 34.83 15.34 25.39
CA ALA A 132 33.94 16.24 26.13
C ALA A 132 33.19 15.51 27.28
N LYS A 133 33.89 15.16 28.35
CA LYS A 133 33.40 15.27 29.75
C LYS A 133 34.56 14.97 30.70
N GLY A 134 34.92 15.96 31.53
CA GLY A 134 36.02 15.90 32.49
C GLY A 134 37.03 16.98 32.19
#